data_AF-E6Z0W8-F1
#
_entry.id   AF-E6Z0W8-F1
#
_cell.length_a   1.000
_cell.length_b   1.000
_cell.length_c   1.000
_cell.angle_alpha   90.00
_cell.angle_beta   90.00
_cell.angle_gamma   90.00
#
_symmetry.space_group_name_H-M   'P 1'
#
loop_
_entity.id
_entity.type
_entity.pdbx_description
1 polymer ?
#
loop_
_entity_poly.entity_id
_entity_poly.type
_entity_poly.pdbx_seq_one_letter_code
_entity_poly.pdbx_strand_id
1 'polypeptide(L)'
;MLVDAINNNNNIYNKKTNTIVLSKKENALEDLATEVSVQSETTDDAVEQQLDHDAPSSENQSPVSQQKSTEKKTKRSGDKRGCRIPEDFEPNLKYAIDKGLTHDEALSEFERFKNFWIAKTGKDATKTDWQLTWYNWVTSDYGTLAKKKAKLEKGKRNGVYGNYPQREKALANVSQTTSVISTLEVSLRQICKMIAPGFPLHLKAGSSLTKQQETIALKAYERLQELFAVKADGEVIATAMRILSCGLKISQNSDDEGMSLAYGMALETVSEWALIETVKRILRGEVKTISETFFPSTCEFVRLCRDLEEGLLTTANLVRKAVLNTQAKTVKQQERRENVIPLTKTAC
;
A
#
# COMPACT_ATOMS: atom_id res chain seq x y z
N MET A 1 16.69 -0.37 -64.85
CA MET A 1 17.89 -0.30 -63.98
C MET A 1 17.49 -0.78 -62.59
N LEU A 2 18.03 -1.95 -62.19
CA LEU A 2 18.28 -2.53 -60.85
C LEU A 2 17.20 -2.34 -59.77
N VAL A 3 16.46 -3.35 -59.27
CA VAL A 3 16.78 -4.72 -58.78
C VAL A 3 17.73 -4.74 -57.56
N ASP A 4 17.14 -5.14 -56.43
CA ASP A 4 17.62 -5.85 -55.23
C ASP A 4 19.06 -5.69 -54.71
N ALA A 5 19.16 -5.43 -53.40
CA ALA A 5 20.28 -5.89 -52.59
C ALA A 5 19.83 -6.22 -51.15
N ILE A 6 19.53 -7.50 -50.98
CA ILE A 6 19.59 -8.26 -49.73
C ILE A 6 20.99 -8.11 -49.14
N ASN A 7 21.13 -7.73 -47.86
CA ASN A 7 22.36 -8.00 -47.12
C ASN A 7 22.05 -8.93 -45.95
N ASN A 8 22.31 -10.20 -46.21
CA ASN A 8 22.29 -11.32 -45.31
C ASN A 8 23.68 -11.42 -44.68
N ASN A 9 23.82 -11.24 -43.37
CA ASN A 9 25.07 -11.56 -42.68
C ASN A 9 24.83 -12.63 -41.61
N ASN A 10 24.70 -13.86 -42.09
CA ASN A 10 25.02 -15.05 -41.33
C ASN A 10 26.53 -15.13 -41.19
N ASN A 11 27.05 -15.15 -39.95
CA ASN A 11 28.29 -15.84 -39.71
C ASN A 11 28.21 -16.70 -38.45
N ILE A 12 28.17 -18.00 -38.71
CA ILE A 12 28.19 -19.14 -37.79
C ILE A 12 29.61 -19.67 -37.80
N TYR A 13 30.30 -19.67 -36.66
CA TYR A 13 31.36 -20.62 -36.27
C TYR A 13 31.41 -20.61 -34.73
N ASN A 14 30.78 -21.54 -34.01
CA ASN A 14 31.15 -22.93 -33.69
C ASN A 14 32.31 -23.09 -32.68
N LYS A 15 31.95 -23.71 -31.53
CA LYS A 15 32.74 -24.51 -30.57
C LYS A 15 33.96 -23.88 -29.87
N LYS A 16 33.86 -23.83 -28.53
CA LYS A 16 34.67 -24.69 -27.64
C LYS A 16 34.07 -24.78 -26.23
N THR A 17 33.76 -26.02 -25.86
CA THR A 17 33.57 -26.53 -24.50
C THR A 17 34.82 -26.28 -23.66
N ASN A 18 34.67 -25.80 -22.42
CA ASN A 18 35.65 -26.05 -21.37
C ASN A 18 34.96 -26.23 -20.01
N THR A 19 35.01 -27.47 -19.56
CA THR A 19 34.77 -27.98 -18.22
C THR A 19 35.99 -27.69 -17.35
N ILE A 20 35.83 -27.03 -16.19
CA ILE A 20 36.81 -27.00 -15.09
C ILE A 20 35.97 -26.94 -13.79
N VAL A 21 35.69 -28.08 -13.14
CA VAL A 21 36.47 -28.71 -12.05
C VAL A 21 36.75 -27.79 -10.86
N LEU A 22 36.01 -28.07 -9.80
CA LEU A 22 36.25 -27.87 -8.36
C LEU A 22 37.57 -27.22 -7.94
N SER A 23 37.47 -26.16 -7.14
CA SER A 23 38.42 -25.92 -6.04
C SER A 23 37.69 -25.37 -4.81
N LYS A 24 37.68 -26.20 -3.76
CA LYS A 24 37.49 -25.78 -2.37
C LYS A 24 38.56 -24.75 -2.04
N LYS A 25 38.17 -23.67 -1.36
CA LYS A 25 39.12 -22.86 -0.60
C LYS A 25 38.57 -22.64 0.81
N GLU A 26 39.12 -23.45 1.72
CA GLU A 26 39.28 -23.18 3.13
C GLU A 26 39.87 -21.79 3.34
N ASN A 27 39.33 -21.03 4.28
CA ASN A 27 40.04 -19.96 4.96
C ASN A 27 39.81 -20.17 6.47
N ALA A 28 40.80 -20.82 7.09
CA ALA A 28 41.10 -20.65 8.49
C ALA A 28 42.12 -19.50 8.61
N LEU A 29 41.89 -18.58 9.55
CA LEU A 29 42.95 -17.77 10.13
C LEU A 29 42.52 -17.36 11.56
N GLU A 30 43.09 -18.09 12.53
CA GLU A 30 43.46 -17.58 13.85
C GLU A 30 44.54 -16.49 13.63
N ASP A 31 44.56 -15.37 14.37
CA ASP A 31 45.10 -15.31 15.73
C ASP A 31 45.33 -13.85 16.21
N LEU A 32 45.18 -13.69 17.54
CA LEU A 32 45.81 -12.74 18.48
C LEU A 32 45.72 -11.19 18.36
N ALA A 33 45.08 -10.57 19.36
CA ALA A 33 45.67 -9.59 20.33
C ALA A 33 44.54 -9.09 21.28
N THR A 34 44.43 -9.49 22.55
CA THR A 34 45.23 -9.16 23.75
C THR A 34 44.77 -7.87 24.48
N GLU A 35 44.37 -8.10 25.75
CA GLU A 35 44.39 -7.21 26.94
C GLU A 35 43.23 -6.26 27.29
N VAL A 36 42.39 -6.79 28.19
CA VAL A 36 41.98 -6.26 29.51
C VAL A 36 42.55 -4.89 29.92
N SER A 37 41.67 -3.97 30.33
CA SER A 37 41.93 -3.13 31.50
C SER A 37 40.62 -2.65 32.14
N VAL A 38 40.33 -3.25 33.30
CA VAL A 38 39.43 -2.73 34.33
C VAL A 38 40.32 -1.98 35.30
N GLN A 39 40.00 -0.72 35.62
CA GLN A 39 40.47 -0.11 36.85
C GLN A 39 39.45 0.91 37.37
N SER A 40 39.13 0.68 38.64
CA SER A 40 38.30 1.43 39.56
C SER A 40 39.14 2.43 40.36
N GLU A 41 38.40 3.29 41.07
CA GLU A 41 38.72 3.95 42.37
C GLU A 41 38.99 5.47 42.40
N THR A 42 37.97 6.16 42.92
CA THR A 42 37.91 6.93 44.19
C THR A 42 38.98 7.95 44.57
N THR A 43 38.52 9.14 45.00
CA THR A 43 38.85 9.91 46.24
C THR A 43 38.27 11.33 46.03
N ASP A 44 37.24 11.78 46.76
CA ASP A 44 37.13 12.20 48.17
C ASP A 44 37.16 13.73 48.33
N ASP A 45 36.52 14.15 49.44
CA ASP A 45 36.39 15.49 50.06
C ASP A 45 35.09 16.29 49.77
N ALA A 46 34.38 16.88 50.73
CA ALA A 46 34.05 16.64 52.14
C ALA A 46 33.29 17.90 52.64
N VAL A 47 32.53 17.75 53.74
CA VAL A 47 32.00 18.77 54.68
C VAL A 47 30.70 19.49 54.27
N GLU A 48 29.51 19.12 54.75
CA GLU A 48 28.89 19.10 56.11
C GLU A 48 28.17 20.41 56.48
N GLN A 49 26.86 20.31 56.79
CA GLN A 49 26.26 20.78 58.06
C GLN A 49 24.79 20.33 58.21
N GLN A 50 24.62 19.40 59.17
CA GLN A 50 23.46 19.10 60.03
C GLN A 50 22.94 20.37 60.75
N LEU A 51 21.80 20.48 61.44
CA LEU A 51 20.57 19.73 61.78
C LEU A 51 19.69 20.78 62.51
N ASP A 52 18.39 20.55 62.66
CA ASP A 52 17.75 20.64 63.98
C ASP A 52 16.35 20.00 63.90
N HIS A 53 16.17 18.99 64.74
CA HIS A 53 14.88 18.41 65.11
C HIS A 53 14.44 19.09 66.41
N ASP A 54 13.16 19.46 66.51
CA ASP A 54 12.44 19.33 67.78
C ASP A 54 10.95 19.08 67.51
N ALA A 55 10.46 17.97 68.05
CA ALA A 55 9.05 17.74 68.36
C ALA A 55 8.90 17.94 69.88
N PRO A 56 7.70 18.29 70.40
CA PRO A 56 6.76 17.21 70.68
C PRO A 56 5.27 17.56 70.55
N SER A 57 4.49 16.51 70.29
CA SER A 57 3.17 16.18 70.85
C SER A 57 2.07 17.26 70.94
N SER A 58 0.95 17.05 70.24
CA SER A 58 -0.36 16.92 70.90
C SER A 58 -1.46 16.39 69.99
N GLU A 59 -2.30 15.59 70.62
CA GLU A 59 -3.41 14.80 70.13
C GLU A 59 -4.63 15.62 69.65
N ASN A 60 -5.45 14.95 68.83
CA ASN A 60 -6.92 14.95 68.87
C ASN A 60 -7.69 16.25 68.55
N GLN A 61 -8.27 16.31 67.34
CA GLN A 61 -9.73 16.18 67.09
C GLN A 61 -10.18 16.96 65.84
N SER A 62 -10.76 16.23 64.88
CA SER A 62 -11.77 16.77 63.95
C SER A 62 -12.97 17.29 64.74
N PRO A 63 -13.74 18.26 64.19
CA PRO A 63 -14.92 17.84 63.44
C PRO A 63 -15.23 18.68 62.18
N VAL A 64 -15.60 17.97 61.13
CA VAL A 64 -16.79 18.17 60.28
C VAL A 64 -17.49 19.54 60.39
N SER A 65 -17.51 20.28 59.29
CA SER A 65 -18.69 21.08 58.93
C SER A 65 -18.90 21.08 57.42
N GLN A 66 -19.91 20.31 57.01
CA GLN A 66 -20.53 20.37 55.70
C GLN A 66 -21.40 21.63 55.64
N GLN A 67 -21.19 22.51 54.66
CA GLN A 67 -22.30 23.29 54.09
C GLN A 67 -22.21 23.35 52.56
N LYS A 68 -22.91 22.39 51.98
CA LYS A 68 -23.52 22.44 50.66
C LYS A 68 -24.53 23.60 50.62
N SER A 69 -24.40 24.50 49.65
CA SER A 69 -25.55 25.23 49.11
C SER A 69 -25.35 25.48 47.62
N THR A 70 -26.03 24.64 46.86
CA THR A 70 -26.50 24.91 45.50
C THR A 70 -27.44 26.10 45.54
N GLU A 71 -27.16 27.16 44.78
CA GLU A 71 -28.20 28.11 44.41
C GLU A 71 -28.03 28.61 42.97
N LYS A 72 -29.10 28.36 42.21
CA LYS A 72 -29.32 28.69 40.81
C LYS A 72 -30.05 30.04 40.76
N LYS A 73 -29.75 30.82 39.71
CA LYS A 73 -30.27 32.16 39.33
C LYS A 73 -29.40 33.30 39.88
N THR A 74 -28.98 34.27 39.08
CA THR A 74 -29.86 35.10 38.23
C THR A 74 -29.04 35.82 37.16
N LYS A 75 -29.58 35.95 35.93
CA LYS A 75 -29.08 36.89 34.92
C LYS A 75 -29.01 38.30 35.53
N ARG A 76 -27.80 38.85 35.64
CA ARG A 76 -27.56 40.30 35.67
C ARG A 76 -26.72 40.64 34.45
N SER A 77 -27.36 41.22 33.45
CA SER A 77 -26.72 41.90 32.33
C SER A 77 -26.04 43.16 32.87
N GLY A 78 -24.72 43.12 33.02
CA GLY A 78 -23.94 44.27 33.47
C GLY A 78 -22.57 43.90 34.02
N ASP A 79 -21.69 43.37 33.18
CA ASP A 79 -20.31 43.85 33.00
C ASP A 79 -19.64 42.97 31.93
N LYS A 80 -19.12 43.52 30.84
CA LYS A 80 -18.28 42.76 29.88
C LYS A 80 -16.88 42.54 30.47
N ARG A 81 -16.79 42.34 31.78
CA ARG A 81 -15.53 42.15 32.50
C ARG A 81 -15.05 40.73 32.23
N GLY A 82 -13.79 40.59 31.83
CA GLY A 82 -13.22 39.27 31.56
C GLY A 82 -13.22 38.41 32.81
N CYS A 83 -13.49 37.12 32.66
CA CYS A 83 -13.35 36.11 33.71
C CYS A 83 -12.17 35.18 33.42
N ARG A 84 -11.68 34.50 34.46
CA ARG A 84 -10.80 33.33 34.31
C ARG A 84 -11.56 32.19 33.62
N ILE A 85 -10.83 31.25 33.00
CA ILE A 85 -11.45 30.09 32.37
C ILE A 85 -12.18 29.28 33.45
N PRO A 86 -13.49 29.00 33.28
CA PRO A 86 -14.22 28.15 34.23
C PRO A 86 -13.68 26.71 34.25
N GLU A 87 -13.73 26.06 35.40
CA GLU A 87 -13.30 24.65 35.55
C GLU A 87 -14.15 23.70 34.69
N ASP A 88 -15.46 23.97 34.62
CA ASP A 88 -16.46 23.23 33.84
C ASP A 88 -16.61 23.75 32.39
N PHE A 89 -15.68 24.56 31.89
CA PHE A 89 -15.75 25.05 30.52
C PHE A 89 -15.57 23.91 29.53
N GLU A 90 -16.53 23.73 28.62
CA GLU A 90 -16.46 22.82 27.48
C GLU A 90 -16.56 23.59 26.16
N PRO A 91 -15.58 23.48 25.25
CA PRO A 91 -15.62 24.18 23.98
C PRO A 91 -16.42 23.40 22.94
N ASN A 92 -16.89 24.11 21.93
CA ASN A 92 -17.31 23.49 20.68
C ASN A 92 -16.15 22.76 19.96
N LEU A 93 -16.01 21.46 20.22
CA LEU A 93 -15.06 20.57 19.56
C LEU A 93 -15.41 20.33 18.08
N LYS A 94 -16.69 20.45 17.70
CA LYS A 94 -17.14 20.29 16.32
C LYS A 94 -16.46 21.29 15.39
N TYR A 95 -16.24 22.51 15.86
CA TYR A 95 -15.47 23.52 15.12
C TYR A 95 -14.02 23.07 14.82
N ALA A 96 -13.34 22.44 15.78
CA ALA A 96 -11.99 21.92 15.60
C ALA A 96 -11.96 20.75 14.60
N ILE A 97 -12.97 19.87 14.68
CA ILE A 97 -13.15 18.75 13.75
C ILE A 97 -13.41 19.25 12.33
N ASP A 98 -14.33 20.22 12.17
CA ASP A 98 -14.67 20.80 10.87
C ASP A 98 -13.47 21.57 10.26
N LYS A 99 -12.49 21.99 11.07
CA LYS A 99 -11.21 22.56 10.59
C LYS A 99 -10.17 21.51 10.20
N GLY A 100 -10.40 20.22 10.48
CA GLY A 100 -9.56 19.10 10.03
C GLY A 100 -8.79 18.35 11.11
N LEU A 101 -9.16 18.53 12.39
CA LEU A 101 -8.67 17.69 13.48
C LEU A 101 -9.53 16.42 13.61
N THR A 102 -8.94 15.30 14.02
CA THR A 102 -9.71 14.14 14.47
C THR A 102 -10.37 14.45 15.82
N HIS A 103 -11.30 13.60 16.26
CA HIS A 103 -11.94 13.78 17.56
C HIS A 103 -10.92 13.76 18.71
N ASP A 104 -10.00 12.80 18.71
CA ASP A 104 -8.94 12.68 19.72
C ASP A 104 -7.98 13.86 19.68
N GLU A 105 -7.59 14.32 18.48
CA GLU A 105 -6.75 15.51 18.33
C GLU A 105 -7.44 16.77 18.87
N ALA A 106 -8.76 16.92 18.65
CA ALA A 106 -9.54 18.04 19.17
C ALA A 106 -9.61 18.02 20.71
N LEU A 107 -9.71 16.83 21.32
CA LEU A 107 -9.66 16.65 22.77
C LEU A 107 -8.28 17.03 23.33
N SER A 108 -7.20 16.54 22.74
CA SER A 108 -5.84 16.88 23.18
C SER A 108 -5.53 18.38 23.02
N GLU A 109 -6.03 19.02 21.95
CA GLU A 109 -5.88 20.47 21.78
C GLU A 109 -6.69 21.26 22.81
N PHE A 110 -7.84 20.73 23.22
CA PHE A 110 -8.63 21.32 24.29
C PHE A 110 -7.93 21.21 25.65
N GLU A 111 -7.32 20.07 25.98
CA GLU A 111 -6.51 19.92 27.19
C GLU A 111 -5.37 20.93 27.22
N ARG A 112 -4.65 21.09 26.10
CA ARG A 112 -3.59 22.11 25.96
C ARG A 112 -4.10 23.52 26.14
N PHE A 113 -5.27 23.82 25.58
CA PHE A 113 -5.93 25.11 25.75
C PHE A 113 -6.26 25.37 27.22
N LYS A 114 -6.89 24.42 27.93
CA LYS A 114 -7.18 24.56 29.36
C LYS A 114 -5.90 24.77 30.15
N ASN A 115 -4.90 23.92 29.95
CA ASN A 115 -3.63 23.99 30.68
C ASN A 115 -2.94 25.34 30.46
N PHE A 116 -2.90 25.84 29.23
CA PHE A 116 -2.31 27.13 28.91
C PHE A 116 -3.01 28.28 29.65
N TRP A 117 -4.33 28.32 29.64
CA TRP A 117 -5.09 29.43 30.24
C TRP A 117 -5.21 29.35 31.76
N ILE A 118 -5.15 28.15 32.34
CA ILE A 118 -5.02 27.94 33.79
C ILE A 118 -3.64 28.44 34.25
N ALA A 119 -2.58 28.06 33.55
CA ALA A 119 -1.21 28.46 33.90
C ALA A 119 -0.92 29.95 33.65
N LYS A 120 -1.63 30.61 32.72
CA LYS A 120 -1.38 32.01 32.38
C LYS A 120 -1.70 32.94 33.56
N THR A 121 -0.84 33.89 33.86
CA THR A 121 -1.05 34.89 34.93
C THR A 121 -1.06 36.31 34.36
N GLY A 122 -1.52 37.28 35.16
CA GLY A 122 -1.56 38.69 34.78
C GLY A 122 -2.79 39.13 33.98
N LYS A 123 -2.71 40.34 33.41
CA LYS A 123 -3.84 41.07 32.79
C LYS A 123 -4.53 40.30 31.67
N ASP A 124 -3.79 39.50 30.92
CA ASP A 124 -4.31 38.76 29.77
C ASP A 124 -5.01 37.46 30.11
N ALA A 125 -4.93 37.00 31.36
CA ALA A 125 -5.46 35.70 31.78
C ALA A 125 -6.99 35.66 31.96
N THR A 126 -7.65 36.81 31.81
CA THR A 126 -9.11 36.92 31.83
C THR A 126 -9.64 37.23 30.43
N LYS A 127 -10.75 36.60 30.05
CA LYS A 127 -11.40 36.79 28.74
C LYS A 127 -12.90 36.96 28.91
N THR A 128 -13.49 37.77 28.03
CA THR A 128 -14.94 38.02 28.01
C THR A 128 -15.69 36.89 27.30
N ASP A 129 -15.06 36.23 26.34
CA ASP A 129 -15.63 35.11 25.58
C ASP A 129 -14.58 34.00 25.41
N TRP A 130 -14.73 32.94 26.20
CA TRP A 130 -13.85 31.78 26.16
C TRP A 130 -14.06 30.91 24.91
N GLN A 131 -15.26 30.91 24.34
CA GLN A 131 -15.57 30.15 23.13
C GLN A 131 -14.92 30.79 21.90
N LEU A 132 -14.95 32.12 21.80
CA LEU A 132 -14.24 32.86 20.76
C LEU A 132 -12.71 32.72 20.93
N THR A 133 -12.23 32.71 22.18
CA THR A 133 -10.82 32.47 22.48
C THR A 133 -10.39 31.07 22.04
N TRP A 134 -11.24 30.05 22.20
CA TRP A 134 -11.03 28.71 21.66
C TRP A 134 -10.97 28.70 20.12
N TYR A 135 -11.88 29.39 19.43
CA TYR A 135 -11.84 29.45 17.96
C TYR A 135 -10.56 30.09 17.43
N ASN A 136 -10.11 31.17 18.09
CA ASN A 136 -8.84 31.82 17.78
C ASN A 136 -7.65 30.91 18.10
N TRP A 137 -7.70 30.12 19.18
CA TRP A 137 -6.68 29.13 19.51
C TRP A 137 -6.54 28.05 18.44
N VAL A 138 -7.66 27.45 18.04
CA VAL A 138 -7.71 26.39 17.01
C VAL A 138 -7.17 26.90 15.67
N THR A 139 -7.39 28.18 15.35
CA THR A 139 -6.93 28.81 14.11
C THR A 139 -5.56 29.48 14.21
N SER A 140 -4.96 29.50 15.41
CA SER A 140 -3.65 30.11 15.63
C SER A 140 -2.51 29.28 15.05
N ASP A 141 -1.40 29.97 14.76
CA ASP A 141 -0.19 29.35 14.21
C ASP A 141 0.56 28.44 15.21
N TYR A 142 0.17 28.46 16.49
CA TYR A 142 0.79 27.66 17.55
C TYR A 142 0.13 26.29 17.73
N GLY A 143 -1.12 26.14 17.29
CA GLY A 143 -1.94 24.93 17.51
C GLY A 143 -1.51 23.74 16.65
N THR A 144 -2.00 22.54 17.02
CA THR A 144 -1.76 21.31 16.23
C THR A 144 -2.29 21.43 14.80
N LEU A 145 -3.31 22.27 14.57
CA LEU A 145 -3.81 22.59 13.23
C LEU A 145 -2.73 23.22 12.33
N ALA A 146 -1.99 24.21 12.84
CA ALA A 146 -0.95 24.90 12.08
C ALA A 146 0.24 23.97 11.79
N LYS A 147 0.63 23.14 12.76
CA LYS A 147 1.66 22.10 12.57
C LYS A 147 1.24 21.08 11.51
N LYS A 148 -0.02 20.65 11.52
CA LYS A 148 -0.60 19.72 10.54
C LYS A 148 -0.66 20.36 9.14
N LYS A 149 -1.08 21.62 9.03
CA LYS A 149 -1.05 22.38 7.77
C LYS A 149 0.35 22.59 7.23
N ALA A 150 1.32 22.95 8.08
CA ALA A 150 2.72 23.10 7.69
C ALA A 150 3.34 21.76 7.24
N LYS A 151 3.01 20.65 7.92
CA LYS A 151 3.43 19.30 7.52
C LYS A 151 2.78 18.88 6.19
N LEU A 152 1.51 19.23 5.98
CA LEU A 152 0.81 19.00 4.72
C LEU A 152 1.41 19.83 3.58
N GLU A 153 1.73 21.11 3.80
CA GLU A 153 2.36 21.96 2.79
C GLU A 153 3.78 21.53 2.45
N LYS A 154 4.58 21.12 3.44
CA LYS A 154 5.89 20.48 3.20
C LYS A 154 5.72 19.16 2.43
N GLY A 155 4.70 18.37 2.76
CA GLY A 155 4.36 17.15 2.02
C GLY A 155 3.88 17.38 0.59
N LYS A 156 3.27 18.53 0.29
CA LYS A 156 2.89 18.96 -1.08
C LYS A 156 4.10 19.41 -1.90
N ARG A 157 5.05 20.12 -1.28
CA ARG A 157 6.32 20.50 -1.93
C ARG A 157 7.22 19.30 -2.22
N ASN A 158 7.13 18.26 -1.40
CA ASN A 158 7.95 17.05 -1.54
C ASN A 158 7.20 15.87 -2.24
N GLY A 159 6.01 16.07 -2.80
CA GLY A 159 5.25 15.04 -3.53
C GLY A 159 4.68 13.87 -2.70
N VAL A 160 4.98 13.78 -1.40
CA VAL A 160 4.64 12.60 -0.56
C VAL A 160 3.15 12.52 -0.19
N TYR A 161 2.42 13.63 -0.13
CA TYR A 161 1.00 13.68 0.27
C TYR A 161 0.07 14.32 -0.77
N GLY A 162 0.23 13.96 -2.05
CA GLY A 162 -0.73 14.31 -3.10
C GLY A 162 -1.94 13.36 -3.11
N ASN A 163 -3.15 13.92 -2.93
CA ASN A 163 -4.42 13.42 -3.48
C ASN A 163 -5.05 12.11 -2.93
N TYR A 164 -5.22 11.98 -1.62
CA TYR A 164 -5.94 10.85 -0.97
C TYR A 164 -7.28 10.44 -1.66
N PRO A 165 -8.18 11.37 -2.06
CA PRO A 165 -9.44 11.00 -2.73
C PRO A 165 -9.26 10.43 -4.15
N GLN A 166 -8.19 10.82 -4.84
CA GLN A 166 -7.86 10.29 -6.17
C GLN A 166 -7.26 8.89 -6.05
N ARG A 167 -6.42 8.65 -5.04
CA ARG A 167 -5.90 7.32 -4.69
C ARG A 167 -6.99 6.33 -4.36
N GLU A 168 -7.98 6.73 -3.56
CA GLU A 168 -9.13 5.87 -3.25
C GLU A 168 -9.91 5.48 -4.51
N LYS A 169 -10.12 6.42 -5.44
CA LYS A 169 -10.76 6.13 -6.73
C LYS A 169 -9.93 5.20 -7.61
N ALA A 170 -8.61 5.42 -7.70
CA ALA A 170 -7.71 4.53 -8.42
C ALA A 170 -7.78 3.10 -7.84
N LEU A 171 -7.67 2.96 -6.51
CA LEU A 171 -7.77 1.66 -5.83
C LEU A 171 -9.14 0.99 -6.00
N ALA A 172 -10.23 1.75 -6.06
CA ALA A 172 -11.57 1.23 -6.35
C ALA A 172 -11.66 0.70 -7.80
N ASN A 173 -11.11 1.43 -8.77
CA ASN A 173 -11.03 1.00 -10.17
C ASN A 173 -10.17 -0.26 -10.32
N VAL A 174 -9.01 -0.33 -9.65
CA VAL A 174 -8.19 -1.56 -9.60
C VAL A 174 -8.99 -2.71 -9.04
N SER A 175 -9.73 -2.50 -7.95
CA SER A 175 -10.53 -3.56 -7.32
C SER A 175 -11.60 -4.11 -8.27
N GLN A 176 -12.26 -3.26 -9.04
CA GLN A 176 -13.21 -3.68 -10.07
C GLN A 176 -12.53 -4.48 -11.19
N THR A 177 -11.39 -3.99 -11.69
CA THR A 177 -10.59 -4.67 -12.71
C THR A 177 -10.09 -6.04 -12.22
N THR A 178 -9.61 -6.12 -10.97
CA THR A 178 -9.20 -7.39 -10.34
C THR A 178 -10.35 -8.39 -10.32
N SER A 179 -11.56 -7.96 -9.95
CA SER A 179 -12.72 -8.86 -9.92
C SER A 179 -13.03 -9.46 -11.29
N VAL A 180 -13.02 -8.64 -12.35
CA VAL A 180 -13.24 -9.09 -13.74
C VAL A 180 -12.16 -10.09 -14.15
N ILE A 181 -10.89 -9.79 -13.87
CA ILE A 181 -9.77 -10.66 -14.23
C ILE A 181 -9.84 -11.98 -13.48
N SER A 182 -10.15 -11.98 -12.18
CA SER A 182 -10.32 -13.21 -11.41
C SER A 182 -11.44 -14.09 -11.97
N THR A 183 -12.57 -13.52 -12.40
CA THR A 183 -13.65 -14.28 -13.04
C THR A 183 -13.21 -14.91 -14.37
N LEU A 184 -12.47 -14.16 -15.19
CA LEU A 184 -11.90 -14.67 -16.44
C LEU A 184 -10.89 -15.79 -16.15
N GLU A 185 -9.98 -15.58 -15.20
CA GLU A 185 -8.95 -16.54 -14.84
C GLU A 185 -9.53 -17.87 -14.33
N VAL A 186 -10.56 -17.83 -13.48
CA VAL A 186 -11.28 -19.03 -13.02
C VAL A 186 -11.92 -19.77 -14.19
N SER A 187 -12.59 -19.04 -15.08
CA SER A 187 -13.25 -19.60 -16.26
C SER A 187 -12.24 -20.24 -17.22
N LEU A 188 -11.15 -19.54 -17.51
CA LEU A 188 -10.06 -20.01 -18.37
C LEU A 188 -9.38 -21.25 -17.80
N ARG A 189 -9.06 -21.26 -16.50
CA ARG A 189 -8.48 -22.44 -15.84
C ARG A 189 -9.41 -23.65 -15.91
N GLN A 190 -10.72 -23.45 -15.73
CA GLN A 190 -11.69 -24.53 -15.85
C GLN A 190 -11.74 -25.10 -17.28
N ILE A 191 -11.73 -24.23 -18.30
CA ILE A 191 -11.73 -24.66 -19.69
C ILE A 191 -10.41 -25.32 -20.07
N CYS A 192 -9.29 -24.82 -19.57
CA CYS A 192 -7.97 -25.39 -19.82
C CYS A 192 -7.87 -26.85 -19.35
N LYS A 193 -8.53 -27.24 -18.25
CA LYS A 193 -8.59 -28.63 -17.77
C LYS A 193 -9.33 -29.58 -18.73
N MET A 194 -10.18 -29.05 -19.60
CA MET A 194 -10.95 -29.80 -20.60
C MET A 194 -10.22 -29.93 -21.93
N ILE A 195 -9.06 -29.29 -22.11
CA ILE A 195 -8.25 -29.39 -23.32
C ILE A 195 -7.50 -30.74 -23.31
N ALA A 196 -7.53 -31.45 -24.43
CA ALA A 196 -6.78 -32.68 -24.60
C ALA A 196 -5.27 -32.40 -24.73
N PRO A 197 -4.40 -33.24 -24.14
CA PRO A 197 -2.96 -33.11 -24.35
C PRO A 197 -2.62 -33.40 -25.82
N GLY A 198 -1.76 -32.57 -26.42
CA GLY A 198 -1.24 -32.76 -27.78
C GLY A 198 -1.70 -31.71 -28.79
N PHE A 199 -1.15 -31.81 -30.00
CA PHE A 199 -1.45 -30.91 -31.11
C PHE A 199 -2.20 -31.66 -32.21
N PRO A 200 -3.17 -31.03 -32.89
CA PRO A 200 -3.70 -29.69 -32.62
C PRO A 200 -4.53 -29.62 -31.33
N LEU A 201 -4.48 -28.48 -30.63
CA LEU A 201 -5.26 -28.26 -29.40
C LEU A 201 -6.75 -28.40 -29.67
N HIS A 202 -7.47 -29.19 -28.87
CA HIS A 202 -8.91 -29.38 -28.97
C HIS A 202 -9.48 -29.82 -27.61
N LEU A 203 -10.79 -29.74 -27.45
CA LEU A 203 -11.47 -30.23 -26.25
C LEU A 203 -11.50 -31.76 -26.21
N LYS A 204 -11.39 -32.34 -25.01
CA LYS A 204 -11.49 -33.79 -24.78
C LYS A 204 -12.82 -34.33 -25.32
N ALA A 205 -12.79 -35.56 -25.83
CA ALA A 205 -14.00 -36.25 -26.31
C ALA A 205 -15.05 -36.33 -25.18
N GLY A 206 -16.29 -35.92 -25.49
CA GLY A 206 -17.39 -35.86 -24.51
C GLY A 206 -17.44 -34.58 -23.65
N SER A 207 -16.43 -33.71 -23.72
CA SER A 207 -16.50 -32.38 -23.09
C SER A 207 -17.25 -31.41 -24.00
N SER A 208 -18.29 -30.76 -23.48
CA SER A 208 -19.05 -29.73 -24.18
C SER A 208 -19.03 -28.45 -23.36
N LEU A 209 -18.79 -27.32 -24.04
CA LEU A 209 -18.86 -26.00 -23.43
C LEU A 209 -20.29 -25.47 -23.54
N THR A 210 -20.73 -24.75 -22.51
CA THR A 210 -21.94 -23.94 -22.61
C THR A 210 -21.69 -22.76 -23.58
N LYS A 211 -22.75 -22.23 -24.20
CA LYS A 211 -22.66 -21.04 -25.07
C LYS A 211 -21.96 -19.85 -24.38
N GLN A 212 -22.17 -19.69 -23.07
CA GLN A 212 -21.50 -18.65 -22.29
C GLN A 212 -20.00 -18.93 -22.15
N GLN A 213 -19.59 -20.17 -21.82
CA GLN A 213 -18.18 -20.53 -21.73
C GLN A 213 -17.45 -20.41 -23.07
N GLU A 214 -18.10 -20.75 -24.18
CA GLU A 214 -17.53 -20.53 -25.52
C GLU A 214 -17.31 -19.04 -25.81
N THR A 215 -18.31 -18.21 -25.49
CA THR A 215 -18.19 -16.75 -25.65
C THR A 215 -17.03 -16.19 -24.82
N ILE A 216 -16.92 -16.63 -23.56
CA ILE A 216 -15.82 -16.24 -22.67
C ILE A 216 -14.49 -16.71 -23.25
N ALA A 217 -14.36 -17.98 -23.66
CA ALA A 217 -13.13 -18.53 -24.23
C ALA A 217 -12.63 -17.78 -25.46
N LEU A 218 -13.55 -17.36 -26.34
CA LEU A 218 -13.22 -16.66 -27.57
C LEU A 218 -12.81 -15.20 -27.31
N LYS A 219 -13.51 -14.51 -26.40
CA LYS A 219 -13.29 -13.07 -26.12
C LYS A 219 -12.30 -12.78 -25.01
N ALA A 220 -11.95 -13.76 -24.16
CA ALA A 220 -11.10 -13.53 -22.99
C ALA A 220 -9.73 -12.95 -23.35
N TYR A 221 -9.12 -13.40 -24.45
CA TYR A 221 -7.82 -12.89 -24.87
C TYR A 221 -7.86 -11.39 -25.18
N GLU A 222 -8.81 -10.96 -26.02
CA GLU A 222 -9.00 -9.54 -26.37
C GLU A 222 -9.34 -8.72 -25.13
N ARG A 223 -10.23 -9.24 -24.27
CA ARG A 223 -10.62 -8.56 -23.04
C ARG A 223 -9.45 -8.36 -22.08
N LEU A 224 -8.57 -9.35 -21.94
CA LEU A 224 -7.37 -9.23 -21.11
C LEU A 224 -6.38 -8.22 -21.70
N GLN A 225 -6.22 -8.17 -23.02
CA GLN A 225 -5.40 -7.15 -23.67
C GLN A 225 -5.92 -5.74 -23.39
N GLU A 226 -7.24 -5.52 -23.48
CA GLU A 226 -7.87 -4.24 -23.13
C GLU A 226 -7.59 -3.85 -21.67
N LEU A 227 -7.71 -4.80 -20.74
CA LEU A 227 -7.48 -4.54 -19.32
C LEU A 227 -6.00 -4.27 -19.02
N PHE A 228 -5.07 -4.94 -19.70
CA PHE A 228 -3.62 -4.75 -19.53
C PHE A 228 -3.06 -3.54 -20.29
N ALA A 229 -3.87 -2.92 -21.16
CA ALA A 229 -3.53 -1.67 -21.83
C ALA A 229 -3.51 -0.48 -20.86
N VAL A 230 -4.24 -0.56 -19.74
CA VAL A 230 -4.21 0.45 -18.68
C VAL A 230 -2.91 0.31 -17.90
N LYS A 231 -1.96 1.22 -18.17
CA LYS A 231 -0.63 1.22 -17.55
C LYS A 231 -0.65 1.86 -16.16
N ALA A 232 0.24 1.39 -15.31
CA ALA A 232 0.40 1.93 -13.97
C ALA A 232 0.91 3.38 -14.06
N ASP A 233 0.12 4.32 -13.55
CA ASP A 233 0.55 5.71 -13.42
C ASP A 233 1.46 5.89 -12.20
N GLY A 234 2.08 7.08 -12.10
CA GLY A 234 2.98 7.39 -10.98
C GLY A 234 2.31 7.32 -9.61
N GLU A 235 1.00 7.54 -9.50
CA GLU A 235 0.27 7.51 -8.24
C GLU A 235 -0.02 6.06 -7.77
N VAL A 236 -0.35 5.17 -8.70
CA VAL A 236 -0.46 3.73 -8.46
C VAL A 236 0.90 3.15 -8.11
N ILE A 237 1.96 3.52 -8.84
CA ILE A 237 3.33 3.09 -8.55
C ILE A 237 3.74 3.52 -7.14
N ALA A 238 3.56 4.79 -6.79
CA ALA A 238 3.86 5.28 -5.44
C ALA A 238 3.03 4.56 -4.36
N THR A 239 1.76 4.26 -4.65
CA THR A 239 0.89 3.53 -3.73
C THR A 239 1.35 2.09 -3.53
N ALA A 240 1.72 1.39 -4.61
CA ALA A 240 2.28 0.05 -4.60
C ALA A 240 3.57 -0.02 -3.78
N MET A 241 4.49 0.92 -4.01
CA MET A 241 5.74 1.01 -3.26
C MET A 241 5.50 1.26 -1.77
N ARG A 242 4.61 2.19 -1.42
CA ARG A 242 4.25 2.46 -0.02
C ARG A 242 3.69 1.23 0.68
N ILE A 243 2.87 0.44 -0.01
CA ILE A 243 2.30 -0.80 0.53
C ILE A 243 3.40 -1.83 0.79
N LEU A 244 4.34 -1.99 -0.14
CA LEU A 244 5.50 -2.88 0.06
C LEU A 244 6.39 -2.42 1.22
N SER A 245 6.59 -1.11 1.41
CA SER A 245 7.34 -0.55 2.55
C SER A 245 6.72 -0.82 3.91
N CYS A 246 5.46 -1.23 3.99
CA CYS A 246 4.87 -1.69 5.24
C CYS A 246 5.32 -3.10 5.63
N GLY A 247 5.74 -3.93 4.66
CA GLY A 247 6.11 -5.33 4.88
C GLY A 247 7.59 -5.65 4.64
N LEU A 248 8.30 -4.82 3.88
CA LEU A 248 9.68 -5.06 3.44
C LEU A 248 10.61 -3.91 3.87
N LYS A 249 11.85 -4.28 4.17
CA LYS A 249 12.92 -3.34 4.53
C LYS A 249 13.62 -2.81 3.29
N ILE A 250 13.88 -1.51 3.32
CA ILE A 250 14.80 -0.85 2.40
C ILE A 250 16.21 -0.94 3.01
N SER A 251 17.24 -1.16 2.18
CA SER A 251 18.63 -1.24 2.62
C SER A 251 19.07 0.09 3.24
N GLN A 252 19.84 0.07 4.34
CA GLN A 252 20.25 1.30 5.03
C GLN A 252 21.10 2.26 4.17
N ASN A 253 21.77 1.74 3.14
CA ASN A 253 22.63 2.51 2.25
C ASN A 253 22.02 2.67 0.84
N SER A 254 20.71 2.48 0.67
CA SER A 254 20.07 2.69 -0.63
C SER A 254 19.93 4.18 -0.95
N ASP A 255 20.15 4.50 -2.23
CA ASP A 255 19.74 5.78 -2.80
C ASP A 255 18.22 5.76 -3.03
N ASP A 256 17.45 6.25 -2.06
CA ASP A 256 15.99 6.24 -2.10
C ASP A 256 15.42 7.00 -3.31
N GLU A 257 16.06 8.09 -3.71
CA GLU A 257 15.66 8.90 -4.87
C GLU A 257 15.97 8.15 -6.17
N GLY A 258 17.17 7.59 -6.30
CA GLY A 258 17.55 6.74 -7.42
C GLY A 258 16.68 5.49 -7.55
N MET A 259 16.36 4.83 -6.44
CA MET A 259 15.43 3.68 -6.44
C MET A 259 14.04 4.10 -6.89
N SER A 260 13.50 5.21 -6.38
CA SER A 260 12.17 5.68 -6.77
C SER A 260 12.10 6.01 -8.26
N LEU A 261 13.13 6.64 -8.81
CA LEU A 261 13.24 6.93 -10.25
C LEU A 261 13.34 5.64 -11.07
N ALA A 262 14.17 4.69 -10.63
CA ALA A 262 14.31 3.39 -11.30
C ALA A 262 12.98 2.64 -11.36
N TYR A 263 12.24 2.60 -10.25
CA TYR A 263 10.91 1.99 -10.20
C TYR A 263 9.90 2.73 -11.06
N GLY A 264 9.89 4.07 -11.03
CA GLY A 264 9.02 4.88 -11.89
C GLY A 264 9.22 4.59 -13.37
N MET A 265 10.47 4.58 -13.84
CA MET A 265 10.80 4.29 -15.24
C MET A 265 10.49 2.85 -15.63
N ALA A 266 10.84 1.88 -14.78
CA ALA A 266 10.75 0.47 -15.17
C ALA A 266 9.29 -0.05 -15.16
N LEU A 267 8.44 0.50 -14.29
CA LEU A 267 7.04 0.09 -14.14
C LEU A 267 6.07 0.84 -15.05
N GLU A 268 6.50 1.89 -15.76
CA GLU A 268 5.65 2.64 -16.71
C GLU A 268 5.02 1.75 -17.78
N THR A 269 5.69 0.64 -18.14
CA THR A 269 5.21 -0.31 -19.15
C THR A 269 4.25 -1.39 -18.60
N VAL A 270 4.15 -1.51 -17.28
CA VAL A 270 3.39 -2.56 -16.60
C VAL A 270 1.93 -2.13 -16.41
N SER A 271 0.98 -3.06 -16.51
CA SER A 271 -0.41 -2.74 -16.23
C SER A 271 -0.66 -2.44 -14.76
N GLU A 272 -1.64 -1.56 -14.50
CA GLU A 272 -2.05 -1.19 -13.15
C GLU A 272 -2.46 -2.43 -12.32
N TRP A 273 -3.19 -3.35 -12.95
CA TRP A 273 -3.59 -4.61 -12.32
C TRP A 273 -2.39 -5.49 -11.96
N ALA A 274 -1.45 -5.71 -12.89
CA ALA A 274 -0.33 -6.60 -12.66
C ALA A 274 0.56 -6.10 -11.53
N LEU A 275 0.81 -4.79 -11.49
CA LEU A 275 1.55 -4.15 -10.41
C LEU A 275 0.92 -4.45 -9.04
N ILE A 276 -0.37 -4.16 -8.88
CA ILE A 276 -1.06 -4.32 -7.59
C ILE A 276 -1.23 -5.80 -7.22
N GLU A 277 -1.52 -6.66 -8.19
CA GLU A 277 -1.65 -8.10 -7.97
C GLU A 277 -0.30 -8.71 -7.57
N THR A 278 0.79 -8.32 -8.21
CA THR A 278 2.14 -8.73 -7.79
C THR A 278 2.43 -8.29 -6.36
N VAL A 279 2.15 -7.03 -5.99
CA VAL A 279 2.30 -6.58 -4.59
C VAL A 279 1.52 -7.47 -3.62
N LYS A 280 0.27 -7.81 -3.93
CA LYS A 280 -0.54 -8.70 -3.09
C LYS A 280 0.11 -10.07 -2.94
N ARG A 281 0.60 -10.66 -4.03
CA ARG A 281 1.27 -11.98 -4.01
C ARG A 281 2.55 -11.97 -3.18
N ILE A 282 3.33 -10.89 -3.26
CA ILE A 282 4.53 -10.70 -2.44
C ILE A 282 4.14 -10.67 -0.96
N LEU A 283 3.18 -9.82 -0.58
CA LEU A 283 2.74 -9.70 0.81
C LEU A 283 2.11 -10.98 1.38
N ARG A 284 1.55 -11.83 0.52
CA ARG A 284 1.02 -13.15 0.90
C ARG A 284 2.08 -14.25 0.97
N GLY A 285 3.34 -13.96 0.61
CA GLY A 285 4.41 -14.96 0.55
C GLY A 285 4.23 -15.97 -0.60
N GLU A 286 3.45 -15.65 -1.63
CA GLU A 286 3.20 -16.54 -2.77
C GLU A 286 4.38 -16.55 -3.77
N VAL A 287 5.27 -15.56 -3.68
CA VAL A 287 6.41 -15.38 -4.58
C VAL A 287 7.69 -15.87 -3.91
N LYS A 288 8.09 -17.11 -4.21
CA LYS A 288 9.29 -17.74 -3.62
C LYS A 288 10.62 -17.18 -4.12
N THR A 289 10.61 -16.46 -5.24
CA THR A 289 11.83 -16.02 -5.94
C THR A 289 12.38 -14.70 -5.42
N ILE A 290 11.76 -14.08 -4.43
CA ILE A 290 12.16 -12.78 -3.89
C ILE A 290 12.42 -12.90 -2.38
N SER A 291 13.11 -11.90 -1.84
CA SER A 291 13.27 -11.79 -0.39
C SER A 291 11.94 -11.48 0.29
N GLU A 292 11.61 -12.22 1.35
CA GLU A 292 10.50 -11.91 2.26
C GLU A 292 10.84 -10.74 3.20
N THR A 293 12.10 -10.33 3.25
CA THR A 293 12.61 -9.32 4.19
C THR A 293 12.95 -8.01 3.49
N PHE A 294 13.50 -8.07 2.28
CA PHE A 294 14.03 -6.91 1.57
C PHE A 294 13.18 -6.56 0.36
N PHE A 295 13.20 -5.28 0.00
CA PHE A 295 12.63 -4.83 -1.26
C PHE A 295 13.19 -5.65 -2.44
N PRO A 296 12.33 -6.05 -3.39
CA PRO A 296 12.82 -6.68 -4.61
C PRO A 296 13.74 -5.73 -5.36
N SER A 297 14.58 -6.25 -6.25
CA SER A 297 15.20 -5.37 -7.25
C SER A 297 14.16 -4.91 -8.27
N THR A 298 14.37 -3.75 -8.88
CA THR A 298 13.48 -3.23 -9.93
C THR A 298 13.28 -4.23 -11.07
N CYS A 299 14.35 -4.94 -11.46
CA CYS A 299 14.31 -5.96 -12.51
C CYS A 299 13.44 -7.16 -12.10
N GLU A 300 13.63 -7.69 -10.89
CA GLU A 300 12.81 -8.81 -10.39
C GLU A 300 11.34 -8.43 -10.33
N PHE A 301 11.04 -7.23 -9.82
CA PHE A 301 9.67 -6.78 -9.66
C PHE A 301 8.94 -6.59 -11.00
N VAL A 302 9.61 -5.98 -12.00
CA VAL A 302 9.06 -5.85 -13.36
C VAL A 302 8.84 -7.21 -14.00
N ARG A 303 9.79 -8.14 -13.84
CA ARG A 303 9.67 -9.49 -14.38
C ARG A 303 8.46 -10.22 -13.81
N LEU A 304 8.25 -10.16 -12.49
CA LEU A 304 7.08 -10.76 -11.85
C LEU A 304 5.76 -10.21 -12.37
N CYS A 305 5.68 -8.90 -12.62
CA CYS A 305 4.48 -8.28 -13.18
C CYS A 305 4.24 -8.75 -14.63
N ARG A 306 5.29 -8.81 -15.46
CA ARG A 306 5.19 -9.28 -16.85
C ARG A 306 4.85 -10.75 -16.96
N ASP A 307 5.49 -11.59 -16.16
CA ASP A 307 5.24 -13.04 -16.10
C ASP A 307 3.76 -13.32 -15.74
N LEU A 308 3.18 -12.49 -14.87
CA LEU A 308 1.78 -12.57 -14.50
C LEU A 308 0.84 -12.24 -15.69
N GLU A 309 1.09 -11.15 -16.40
CA GLU A 309 0.32 -10.76 -17.60
C GLU A 309 0.44 -11.82 -18.71
N GLU A 310 1.66 -12.24 -19.01
CA GLU A 310 1.97 -13.19 -20.07
C GLU A 310 1.37 -14.57 -19.77
N GLY A 311 1.43 -15.02 -18.52
CA GLY A 311 0.84 -16.29 -18.11
C GLY A 311 -0.67 -16.34 -18.36
N LEU A 312 -1.38 -15.25 -18.06
CA LEU A 312 -2.82 -15.18 -18.25
C LEU A 312 -3.21 -15.05 -19.74
N LEU A 313 -2.49 -14.21 -20.50
CA LEU A 313 -2.68 -14.08 -21.96
C LEU A 313 -2.39 -15.39 -22.69
N THR A 314 -1.34 -16.11 -22.29
CA THR A 314 -0.98 -17.42 -22.85
C THR A 314 -2.09 -18.43 -22.60
N THR A 315 -2.61 -18.50 -21.36
CA THR A 315 -3.73 -19.38 -21.01
C THR A 315 -4.97 -19.05 -21.84
N ALA A 316 -5.31 -17.77 -21.98
CA ALA A 316 -6.44 -17.32 -22.79
C ALA A 316 -6.28 -17.70 -24.27
N ASN A 317 -5.08 -17.54 -24.83
CA ASN A 317 -4.81 -17.87 -26.23
C ASN A 317 -4.87 -19.39 -26.49
N LEU A 318 -4.36 -20.21 -25.56
CA LEU A 318 -4.46 -21.67 -25.63
C LEU A 318 -5.92 -22.12 -25.64
N VAL A 319 -6.73 -21.58 -24.71
CA VAL A 319 -8.16 -21.84 -24.62
C VAL A 319 -8.88 -21.42 -25.90
N ARG A 320 -8.63 -20.21 -26.40
CA ARG A 320 -9.21 -19.70 -27.66
C ARG A 320 -8.91 -20.63 -28.83
N LYS A 321 -7.64 -21.03 -29.00
CA LYS A 321 -7.22 -21.95 -30.07
C LYS A 321 -7.91 -23.32 -29.97
N ALA A 322 -8.01 -23.87 -28.76
CA ALA A 322 -8.68 -25.16 -28.54
C ALA A 322 -10.17 -25.13 -28.91
N VAL A 323 -10.87 -24.04 -28.59
CA VAL A 323 -12.28 -23.86 -28.95
C VAL A 323 -12.46 -23.73 -30.46
N LEU A 324 -11.68 -22.87 -31.13
CA LEU A 324 -11.74 -22.68 -32.58
C LEU A 324 -11.48 -23.98 -33.35
N ASN A 325 -10.45 -24.73 -32.95
CA ASN A 325 -10.14 -26.02 -33.56
C ASN A 325 -11.26 -27.05 -33.36
N THR A 326 -11.90 -27.04 -32.20
CA THR A 326 -13.02 -27.94 -31.90
C THR A 326 -14.23 -27.60 -32.77
N GLN A 327 -14.58 -26.31 -32.91
CA GLN A 327 -15.64 -25.86 -33.80
C GLN A 327 -15.36 -26.24 -35.25
N ALA A 328 -14.15 -25.98 -35.75
CA ALA A 328 -13.75 -26.35 -37.11
C ALA A 328 -13.84 -27.87 -37.37
N LYS A 329 -13.53 -28.69 -36.36
CA LYS A 329 -13.67 -30.15 -36.45
C LYS A 329 -15.14 -30.58 -36.52
N THR A 330 -16.01 -29.96 -35.73
CA THR A 330 -17.45 -30.25 -35.71
C THR A 330 -18.10 -29.87 -37.04
N VAL A 331 -17.77 -28.70 -37.61
CA VAL A 331 -18.26 -28.25 -38.93
C VAL A 331 -17.85 -29.24 -40.02
N LYS A 332 -16.57 -29.62 -40.08
CA LYS A 332 -16.07 -30.62 -41.04
C LYS A 332 -16.74 -31.99 -40.90
N GLN A 333 -17.10 -32.40 -39.67
CA GLN A 333 -17.83 -33.64 -39.43
C GLN A 333 -19.29 -33.55 -39.88
N GLN A 334 -19.93 -32.41 -39.70
CA GLN A 334 -21.29 -32.15 -40.15
C GLN A 334 -21.37 -32.14 -41.69
N GLU A 335 -20.47 -31.44 -42.37
CA GLU A 335 -20.36 -31.43 -43.84
C GLU A 335 -20.16 -32.83 -44.42
N ARG A 336 -19.31 -33.66 -43.77
CA ARG A 336 -19.12 -35.07 -44.17
C ARG A 336 -20.37 -35.91 -44.00
N ARG A 337 -21.18 -35.66 -42.96
CA ARG A 337 -22.44 -36.38 -42.73
C ARG A 337 -23.49 -36.00 -43.77
N GLU A 338 -23.61 -34.71 -44.07
CA GLU A 338 -24.55 -34.18 -45.07
C GLU A 338 -24.20 -34.67 -46.49
N ASN A 339 -22.91 -34.72 -46.85
CA ASN A 339 -22.45 -35.25 -48.14
C ASN A 339 -22.59 -36.79 -48.30
N VAL A 340 -22.83 -37.53 -47.21
CA VAL A 340 -23.01 -39.00 -47.24
C VAL A 340 -24.49 -39.40 -47.34
N ILE A 341 -25.44 -38.47 -47.14
CA ILE A 341 -26.87 -38.73 -47.40
C ILE A 341 -27.06 -38.75 -48.92
N PRO A 342 -27.32 -39.91 -49.56
CA PRO A 342 -27.42 -39.97 -51.00
C PRO A 342 -28.69 -39.22 -51.44
N LEU A 343 -28.56 -38.44 -52.52
CA LEU A 343 -29.67 -37.91 -53.32
C LEU A 343 -30.45 -39.09 -53.94
N THR A 344 -31.19 -39.86 -53.14
CA THR A 344 -32.15 -40.87 -53.62
C THR A 344 -33.55 -40.28 -53.55
N LYS A 345 -33.87 -39.48 -54.57
CA LYS A 345 -35.20 -39.13 -55.11
C LYS A 345 -34.91 -38.04 -56.16
N THR A 346 -35.07 -38.28 -57.46
CA THR A 346 -36.32 -38.67 -58.13
C THR A 346 -36.04 -39.39 -59.43
N ALA A 347 -36.52 -40.63 -59.54
CA ALA A 347 -36.96 -41.21 -60.80
C ALA A 347 -38.40 -41.64 -60.58
N CYS A 348 -39.34 -40.93 -61.20
CA CYS A 348 -40.68 -41.37 -61.59
C CYS A 348 -41.20 -40.38 -62.61
#